data_AF-B6AKW4-F1
#
_entry.id   AF-B6AKW4-F1
#
_cell.length_a   1.000
_cell.length_b   1.000
_cell.length_c   1.000
_cell.angle_alpha   90.00
_cell.angle_beta   90.00
_cell.angle_gamma   90.00
#
_symmetry.space_group_name_H-M   'P 1'
#
loop_
_entity.id
_entity.type
_entity.pdbx_description
1 polymer ?
#
loop_
_entity_poly.entity_id
_entity_poly.type
_entity_poly.pdbx_seq_one_letter_code
_entity_poly.pdbx_strand_id
1 'polypeptide(L)' 'MVRIVVDNGYERTFRNLYADWRQSLGDSIIAFPPQSAGTLVGDKVIGTTFNNVPEEFLEILDDNGEIKFRVES' A
#
# COMPACT_ATOMS: atom_id res chain seq x y z
N MET A 1 9.16 8.53 4.33
CA MET A 1 8.49 8.00 3.13
C MET A 1 8.82 6.54 3.02
N VAL A 2 7.80 5.69 3.12
CA VAL A 2 7.97 4.25 3.29
C VAL A 2 7.65 3.52 1.99
N ARG A 3 8.39 2.45 1.72
CA ARG A 3 8.10 1.52 0.64
C ARG A 3 7.47 0.27 1.24
N ILE A 4 6.41 -0.22 0.64
CA ILE A 4 5.75 -1.46 1.09
C ILE A 4 5.50 -2.39 -0.08
N VAL A 5 5.40 -3.69 0.22
CA VAL A 5 4.94 -4.72 -0.69
C VAL A 5 3.62 -5.22 -0.19
N VAL A 6 2.58 -5.10 -1.02
CA VAL A 6 1.23 -5.61 -0.73
C VAL A 6 1.04 -6.91 -1.50
N ASP A 7 0.67 -7.99 -0.81
CA ASP A 7 0.42 -9.29 -1.44
C ASP A 7 -0.67 -9.17 -2.54
N ASN A 8 -0.50 -9.87 -3.66
CA ASN A 8 -1.37 -9.70 -4.86
C ASN A 8 -2.87 -9.88 -4.60
N GLY A 9 -3.25 -10.73 -3.62
CA GLY A 9 -4.65 -10.92 -3.24
C GLY A 9 -5.30 -9.71 -2.57
N TYR A 10 -4.50 -8.74 -2.12
CA TYR A 10 -4.94 -7.60 -1.33
C TYR A 10 -4.73 -6.25 -2.03
N GLU A 11 -4.19 -6.23 -3.25
CA GLU A 11 -3.88 -5.00 -3.97
C GLU A 11 -5.14 -4.12 -4.15
N ARG A 12 -6.26 -4.73 -4.54
CA ARG A 12 -7.53 -4.01 -4.71
C ARG A 12 -8.03 -3.41 -3.38
N THR A 13 -7.94 -4.18 -2.29
CA THR A 13 -8.32 -3.74 -0.95
C THR A 13 -7.46 -2.57 -0.49
N PHE A 14 -6.15 -2.66 -0.70
CA PHE A 14 -5.22 -1.55 -0.44
C PHE A 14 -5.58 -0.29 -1.21
N ARG A 15 -5.89 -0.40 -2.51
CA ARG A 15 -6.26 0.76 -3.33
C ARG A 15 -7.53 1.44 -2.84
N ASN A 16 -8.53 0.66 -2.45
CA ASN A 16 -9.79 1.20 -1.93
C ASN A 16 -9.55 1.91 -0.59
N LEU A 17 -8.87 1.26 0.35
CA LEU A 17 -8.57 1.85 1.66
C LEU A 17 -7.73 3.13 1.53
N TYR A 18 -6.77 3.16 0.60
CA TYR A 18 -5.98 4.36 0.34
C TYR A 18 -6.82 5.50 -0.25
N ALA A 19 -7.76 5.17 -1.15
CA ALA A 19 -8.68 6.15 -1.70
C ALA A 19 -9.63 6.71 -0.63
N ASP A 20 -10.18 5.85 0.23
CA ASP A 20 -11.07 6.23 1.32
C ASP A 20 -10.34 7.10 2.36
N TRP A 21 -9.11 6.74 2.71
CA TRP A 21 -8.27 7.53 3.62
C TRP A 21 -7.95 8.91 3.04
N ARG A 22 -7.55 9.00 1.76
CA ARG A 22 -7.34 10.30 1.12
C ARG A 22 -8.60 11.15 1.09
N GLN A 23 -9.74 10.52 0.84
CA GLN A 23 -11.03 11.20 0.82
C GLN A 23 -11.42 11.72 2.22
N SER A 24 -11.13 10.96 3.28
CA SER A 24 -11.40 11.38 4.67
C SER A 24 -10.57 12.59 5.11
N LEU A 25 -9.35 12.74 4.56
CA LEU A 25 -8.52 13.92 4.74
C LEU A 25 -9.02 15.16 3.98
N GLY A 26 -10.06 15.01 3.16
CA GLY A 26 -10.58 16.08 2.30
C GLY A 26 -9.61 16.48 1.18
N ASP A 27 -8.57 15.68 0.95
CA ASP A 27 -7.44 16.08 0.14
C ASP A 27 -7.42 15.35 -1.21
N SER A 28 -7.71 16.11 -2.26
CA SER A 28 -7.58 15.65 -3.65
C SER A 28 -6.15 15.75 -4.17
N ILE A 29 -5.24 16.38 -3.41
CA ILE A 29 -3.87 16.70 -3.82
C ILE A 29 -2.90 15.55 -3.51
N ILE A 30 -3.16 14.75 -2.47
CA ILE A 30 -2.32 13.59 -2.16
C ILE A 30 -2.32 12.66 -3.38
N ALA A 31 -1.18 12.44 -4.02
CA ALA A 31 -1.11 11.55 -5.17
C ALA A 31 -1.21 10.08 -4.74
N PHE A 32 -1.69 9.21 -5.63
CA PHE A 32 -1.61 7.76 -5.38
C PHE A 32 -0.12 7.33 -5.37
N PRO A 33 0.31 6.47 -4.43
CA PRO A 33 1.71 6.06 -4.34
C PRO A 33 2.15 5.36 -5.63
N PRO A 34 3.31 5.73 -6.21
CA PRO A 34 3.84 5.08 -7.39
C PRO A 34 4.03 3.59 -7.15
N GLN A 35 3.52 2.76 -8.06
CA GLN A 35 3.62 1.32 -7.98
C GLN A 35 4.70 0.76 -8.91
N SER A 36 5.32 -0.34 -8.52
CA SER A 36 6.24 -1.10 -9.37
C SER A 36 5.72 -2.53 -9.53
N ALA A 37 5.89 -3.08 -10.74
CA ALA A 37 5.41 -4.40 -11.10
C ALA A 37 6.20 -5.47 -10.33
N GLY A 38 5.65 -5.92 -9.21
CA GLY A 38 6.04 -7.15 -8.54
C GLY A 38 7.35 -7.08 -7.76
N THR A 39 7.30 -7.26 -6.43
CA THR A 39 8.48 -7.77 -5.73
C THR A 39 8.62 -9.26 -6.05
N LEU A 40 9.78 -9.66 -6.54
CA LEU A 40 10.15 -11.06 -6.75
C LEU A 40 10.80 -11.60 -5.48
N VAL A 41 10.26 -12.69 -4.94
CA VAL A 41 10.96 -13.51 -3.94
C VAL A 41 11.21 -14.87 -4.57
N GLY A 42 12.47 -15.14 -4.94
CA GLY A 42 12.82 -16.23 -5.83
C GLY A 42 12.19 -16.02 -7.22
N ASP A 43 11.50 -17.03 -7.74
CA ASP A 43 10.85 -17.01 -9.05
C ASP A 43 9.37 -16.59 -9.02
N LYS A 44 8.86 -16.13 -7.87
CA LYS A 44 7.45 -15.78 -7.69
C LYS A 44 7.28 -14.29 -7.42
N VAL A 45 6.36 -13.68 -8.18
CA VAL A 45 5.81 -12.36 -7.87
C VAL A 45 4.94 -12.51 -6.63
N ILE A 46 5.39 -11.96 -5.50
CA ILE A 46 4.68 -12.09 -4.23
C ILE A 46 3.65 -10.97 -4.01
N GLY A 47 3.85 -9.81 -4.61
CA GLY A 47 2.99 -8.65 -4.37
C GLY A 47 3.41 -7.43 -5.17
N THR A 48 2.56 -6.41 -5.15
CA THR A 48 2.81 -5.12 -5.79
C THR A 48 3.53 -4.20 -4.82
N THR A 49 4.62 -3.60 -5.27
CA THR A 49 5.36 -2.61 -4.48
C THR A 49 4.71 -1.25 -4.64
N PHE A 50 4.40 -0.60 -3.52
CA PHE A 50 3.98 0.80 -3.46
C PHE A 50 5.08 1.64 -2.81
N ASN A 51 5.51 2.68 -3.51
CA ASN A 51 6.56 3.59 -3.06
C ASN A 51 5.93 4.85 -2.47
N ASN A 52 6.62 5.49 -1.53
CA ASN A 52 6.19 6.73 -0.89
C ASN A 52 4.80 6.63 -0.23
N VAL A 53 4.51 5.50 0.42
CA VAL A 53 3.28 5.36 1.21
C VAL A 53 3.42 6.21 2.48
N PRO A 54 2.43 7.06 2.81
CA PRO A 54 2.40 7.85 4.04
C PRO A 54 2.35 6.96 5.28
N GLU A 55 3.11 7.31 6.31
CA GLU A 55 3.17 6.56 7.58
C GLU A 55 1.82 6.57 8.31
N GLU A 56 1.10 7.71 8.29
CA GLU A 56 -0.25 7.84 8.85
C GLU A 56 -1.24 6.83 8.24
N PHE A 57 -1.08 6.50 6.96
CA PHE A 57 -1.90 5.46 6.33
C PHE A 57 -1.49 4.06 6.78
N LEU A 58 -0.19 3.82 7.01
CA LEU A 58 0.28 2.51 7.49
C LEU A 58 -0.22 2.19 8.88
N GLU A 59 -0.35 3.18 9.77
CA GLU A 59 -0.95 3.00 11.10
C GLU A 59 -2.41 2.50 10.99
N ILE A 60 -3.18 3.06 10.05
CA ILE A 60 -4.56 2.63 9.78
C ILE A 60 -4.60 1.22 9.17
N LEU A 61 -3.60 0.84 8.37
CA LEU A 61 -3.53 -0.50 7.80
C LEU A 61 -3.24 -1.57 8.85
N ASP A 62 -2.39 -1.27 9.83
CA ASP A 62 -2.04 -2.19 10.90
C ASP A 62 -3.25 -2.45 11.80
N ASP A 63 -4.02 -1.41 12.13
CA ASP A 63 -5.24 -1.51 12.94
C ASP A 63 -6.37 -2.32 12.29
N ASN A 64 -6.49 -2.29 10.94
CA ASN A 64 -7.53 -3.02 10.24
C ASN A 64 -7.20 -4.52 10.06
N GLY A 65 -5.93 -4.90 9.96
CA GLY A 65 -5.50 -6.29 9.73
C GLY A 65 -6.01 -6.95 8.43
N GLU A 66 -6.73 -6.21 7.58
CA GLU A 66 -7.38 -6.72 6.37
C GLU A 66 -6.42 -6.88 5.19
N ILE A 67 -5.19 -6.36 5.30
CA ILE A 67 -4.20 -6.38 4.22
C ILE A 67 -2.95 -7.09 4.70
N LYS A 68 -2.42 -8.00 3.88
CA LYS A 68 -1.05 -8.52 4.07
C LYS A 68 -0.07 -7.64 3.32
N PHE A 69 0.77 -6.93 4.06
CA PHE A 69 1.85 -6.13 3.51
C PHE A 69 3.15 -6.29 4.30
N ARG A 70 4.26 -5.89 3.69
CA ARG A 70 5.60 -5.86 4.33
C ARG A 70 6.23 -4.51 4.06
N VAL A 71 6.87 -3.94 5.06
CA VAL A 71 7.64 -2.70 4.92
C VAL A 71 9.04 -3.04 4.39
N GLU A 72 9.45 -2.39 3.30
CA GLU A 72 10.81 -2.42 2.77
C GLU A 72 11.53 -1.12 3.19
N SER A 73 12.70 -1.27 3.83
CA SER A 73 13.58 -0.16 4.28
C SER A 73 14.67 0.14 3.27
#